data_AF-A0A2D6MYL8-F1
#
_entry.id   AF-A0A2D6MYL8-F1
#
_cell.length_a   1.000
_cell.length_b   1.000
_cell.length_c   1.000
_cell.angle_alpha   90.00
_cell.angle_beta   90.00
_cell.angle_gamma   90.00
#
_symmetry.space_group_name_H-M   'P 1'
#
loop_
_entity.id
_entity.type
_entity.pdbx_description
1 polymer ?
#
loop_
_entity_poly.entity_id
_entity_poly.type
_entity_poly.pdbx_seq_one_letter_code
_entity_poly.pdbx_strand_id
1 'polypeptide(L)'
;MPRSAREWVPEYDFEAFHRDALPGLIARNAHLAVDDLAGVPNIAFSESGGGAFTYRAEGEGLEIVAGADDAATLVELTGADFSDFVNEIHTVSGLAMAGKLHFERGGLEGLQRWEPALRACFDGRPIWPKDALPEFTDDRGERVDLTRAFGPEDSDDEMRRHFVAAGFLHVRGVFDPETISELGAEVARVAGELEPGTGNVWWSTREDGEQLPTRINYLDRFSPRIKQACFDDRLQRFGRLFDPSLRVCDDRLDGPMVFIKHSNIAHGQAARPPWV
;
A
#
# COMPACT_ATOMS: atom_id res chain seq x y z
N MET A 1 29.89 7.86 1.65
CA MET A 1 28.87 7.52 0.64
C MET A 1 27.58 7.22 1.37
N PRO A 2 26.42 7.75 0.97
CA PRO A 2 25.16 7.35 1.57
C PRO A 2 24.97 5.85 1.33
N ARG A 3 24.66 5.12 2.40
CA ARG A 3 24.30 3.71 2.31
C ARG A 3 23.05 3.56 1.46
N SER A 4 23.01 2.56 0.59
CA SER A 4 21.78 2.28 -0.17
C SER A 4 20.72 1.75 0.80
N ALA A 5 19.44 2.05 0.57
CA ALA A 5 18.35 1.54 1.41
C ALA A 5 18.39 0.00 1.55
N ARG A 6 18.90 -0.69 0.52
CA ARG A 6 19.08 -2.15 0.49
C ARG A 6 20.06 -2.67 1.54
N GLU A 7 21.04 -1.87 1.96
CA GLU A 7 22.02 -2.28 2.98
C GLU A 7 21.43 -2.36 4.40
N TRP A 8 20.18 -1.90 4.59
CA TRP A 8 19.45 -1.98 5.87
C TRP A 8 18.43 -3.12 5.91
N VAL A 9 18.22 -3.80 4.78
CA VAL A 9 17.24 -4.87 4.66
C VAL A 9 17.95 -6.22 4.86
N PRO A 10 17.50 -7.08 5.79
CA PRO A 10 18.05 -8.42 5.94
C PRO A 10 17.96 -9.21 4.63
N GLU A 11 19.05 -9.87 4.24
CA GLU A 11 19.03 -10.84 3.14
C GLU A 11 18.72 -12.23 3.71
N TYR A 12 17.68 -12.86 3.17
CA TYR A 12 17.28 -14.21 3.54
C TYR A 12 17.69 -15.19 2.44
N ASP A 13 18.52 -16.16 2.81
CA ASP A 13 18.73 -17.36 2.00
C ASP A 13 17.45 -18.21 2.00
N PHE A 14 17.05 -18.72 0.83
CA PHE A 14 15.78 -19.41 0.66
C PHE A 14 15.69 -20.66 1.55
N GLU A 15 16.71 -21.52 1.55
CA GLU A 15 16.68 -22.74 2.36
C GLU A 15 16.80 -22.45 3.85
N ALA A 16 17.73 -21.60 4.25
CA ALA A 16 17.94 -21.25 5.66
C ALA A 16 16.70 -20.56 6.25
N PHE A 17 16.02 -19.71 5.48
CA PHE A 17 14.77 -19.09 5.93
C PHE A 17 13.71 -20.14 6.26
N HIS A 18 13.45 -21.09 5.35
CA HIS A 18 12.42 -22.11 5.55
C HIS A 18 12.79 -23.09 6.68
N ARG A 19 14.07 -23.42 6.86
CA ARG A 19 14.52 -24.39 7.85
C ARG A 19 14.71 -23.79 9.25
N ASP A 20 15.20 -22.56 9.34
CA ASP A 20 15.71 -22.00 10.59
C ASP A 20 14.86 -20.83 11.10
N ALA A 21 14.44 -19.91 10.22
CA ALA A 21 13.74 -18.69 10.62
C ALA A 21 12.21 -18.86 10.68
N LEU A 22 11.64 -19.41 9.62
CA LEU A 22 10.20 -19.56 9.42
C LEU A 22 9.51 -20.38 10.52
N PRO A 23 10.07 -21.51 11.02
CA PRO A 23 9.44 -22.25 12.10
C PRO A 23 9.22 -21.41 13.36
N GLY A 24 10.18 -20.54 13.70
CA GLY A 24 10.06 -19.63 14.83
C GLY A 24 9.01 -18.54 14.61
N LEU A 25 8.85 -18.06 13.37
CA LEU A 25 7.80 -17.10 13.01
C LEU A 25 6.41 -17.73 13.09
N ILE A 26 6.24 -18.92 12.52
CA ILE A 26 5.00 -19.70 12.58
C ILE A 26 4.60 -19.97 14.03
N ALA A 27 5.53 -20.45 14.86
CA ALA A 27 5.26 -20.73 16.27
C ALA A 27 4.75 -19.50 17.04
N ARG A 28 5.17 -18.29 16.63
CA ARG A 28 4.72 -17.04 17.23
C ARG A 28 3.41 -16.54 16.64
N ASN A 29 3.24 -16.64 15.32
CA ASN A 29 2.27 -15.83 14.59
C ASN A 29 1.19 -16.61 13.83
N ALA A 30 1.29 -17.94 13.70
CA ALA A 30 0.34 -18.72 12.88
C ALA A 30 -1.12 -18.61 13.31
N HIS A 31 -1.36 -18.35 14.61
CA HIS A 31 -2.69 -18.08 15.16
C HIS A 31 -3.39 -16.86 14.51
N LEU A 32 -2.65 -15.94 13.89
CA LEU A 32 -3.18 -14.78 13.18
C LEU A 32 -3.68 -15.12 11.76
N ALA A 33 -3.32 -16.30 11.25
CA ALA A 33 -3.49 -16.67 9.84
C ALA A 33 -4.34 -17.94 9.63
N VAL A 34 -4.44 -18.82 10.63
CA VAL A 34 -5.02 -20.16 10.43
C VAL A 34 -6.50 -20.13 10.03
N ASP A 35 -7.29 -19.27 10.67
CA ASP A 35 -8.71 -19.12 10.36
C ASP A 35 -8.91 -18.56 8.95
N ASP A 36 -8.03 -17.65 8.53
CA ASP A 36 -8.04 -17.14 7.16
C ASP A 36 -7.72 -18.25 6.16
N LEU A 37 -6.78 -19.15 6.44
CA LEU A 37 -6.41 -20.22 5.51
C LEU A 37 -7.33 -21.45 5.54
N ALA A 38 -8.42 -21.43 6.31
CA ALA A 38 -9.35 -22.55 6.37
C ALA A 38 -9.92 -22.92 4.98
N GLY A 39 -9.62 -24.14 4.52
CA GLY A 39 -10.06 -24.64 3.22
C GLY A 39 -9.31 -24.06 2.01
N VAL A 40 -8.26 -23.27 2.23
CA VAL A 40 -7.40 -22.76 1.16
C VAL A 40 -6.44 -23.87 0.70
N PRO A 41 -6.34 -24.14 -0.61
CA PRO A 41 -5.39 -25.11 -1.13
C PRO A 41 -3.94 -24.75 -0.80
N ASN A 42 -3.11 -25.76 -0.51
CA ASN A 42 -1.69 -25.61 -0.20
C ASN A 42 -0.93 -24.85 -1.30
N ILE A 43 0.04 -24.04 -0.88
CA ILE A 43 0.97 -23.35 -1.78
C ILE A 43 2.39 -23.84 -1.56
N ALA A 44 3.20 -23.89 -2.60
CA ALA A 44 4.62 -24.14 -2.49
C ALA A 44 5.42 -23.02 -3.14
N PHE A 45 6.60 -22.78 -2.57
CA PHE A 45 7.63 -21.94 -3.17
C PHE A 45 8.81 -22.83 -3.57
N SER A 46 9.39 -22.57 -4.73
CA SER A 46 10.66 -23.15 -5.16
C SER A 46 11.65 -22.06 -5.56
N GLU A 47 12.93 -22.31 -5.28
CA GLU A 47 14.01 -21.50 -5.84
C GLU A 47 14.46 -22.10 -7.16
N SER A 48 14.69 -21.27 -8.18
CA SER A 48 15.21 -21.72 -9.48
C SER A 48 16.50 -22.53 -9.34
N GLY A 49 16.42 -23.85 -9.55
CA GLY A 49 17.55 -24.79 -9.40
C GLY A 49 17.86 -25.21 -7.96
N GLY A 50 17.00 -24.85 -7.00
CA GLY A 50 17.13 -25.16 -5.57
C GLY A 50 16.02 -26.08 -5.05
N GLY A 51 15.80 -26.02 -3.73
CA GLY A 51 14.75 -26.77 -3.04
C GLY A 51 13.35 -26.16 -3.22
N ALA A 52 12.35 -26.90 -2.76
CA ALA A 52 10.97 -26.43 -2.68
C ALA A 52 10.39 -26.70 -1.30
N PHE A 53 9.45 -25.86 -0.85
CA PHE A 53 8.75 -26.00 0.42
C PHE A 53 7.26 -25.74 0.24
N THR A 54 6.43 -26.66 0.72
CA THR A 54 4.97 -26.56 0.74
C THR A 54 4.50 -26.02 2.08
N TYR A 55 3.58 -25.07 2.02
CA TYR A 55 2.90 -24.42 3.14
C TYR A 55 1.50 -25.00 3.23
N ARG A 56 1.12 -25.48 4.41
CA ARG A 56 -0.18 -26.11 4.69
C ARG A 56 -0.82 -25.47 5.89
N ALA A 57 -2.12 -25.17 5.80
CA ALA A 57 -2.90 -24.83 6.98
C ALA A 57 -3.45 -26.12 7.60
N GLU A 58 -2.97 -26.49 8.78
CA GLU A 58 -3.41 -27.69 9.49
C GLU A 58 -3.86 -27.36 10.92
N GLY A 59 -5.13 -27.67 11.23
CA GLY A 59 -5.68 -27.48 12.56
C GLY A 59 -5.62 -26.02 13.02
N GLU A 60 -4.87 -25.75 14.08
CA GLU A 60 -4.65 -24.40 14.65
C GLU A 60 -3.34 -23.74 14.16
N GLY A 61 -2.64 -24.33 13.20
CA GLY A 61 -1.32 -23.84 12.76
C GLY A 61 -1.04 -23.90 11.27
N LEU A 62 0.20 -23.51 10.94
CA LEU A 62 0.77 -23.60 9.61
C LEU A 62 1.94 -24.61 9.64
N GLU A 63 1.93 -25.60 8.74
CA GLU A 63 3.01 -26.57 8.58
C GLU A 63 3.83 -26.23 7.32
N ILE A 64 5.15 -26.39 7.41
CA ILE A 64 6.08 -26.26 6.28
C ILE A 64 6.75 -27.61 6.05
N VAL A 65 6.61 -28.14 4.83
CA VAL A 65 7.14 -29.45 4.45
C VAL A 65 8.01 -29.31 3.22
N ALA A 66 9.16 -30.00 3.19
CA ALA A 66 10.02 -30.02 2.02
C ALA A 66 9.34 -30.72 0.83
N GLY A 67 9.54 -30.18 -0.37
CA GLY A 67 8.90 -30.62 -1.61
C GLY A 67 7.69 -29.77 -2.01
N ALA A 68 7.08 -30.11 -3.15
CA ALA A 68 5.97 -29.36 -3.76
C ALA A 68 4.83 -30.25 -4.28
N ASP A 69 4.87 -31.56 -4.00
CA ASP A 69 3.98 -32.55 -4.62
C ASP A 69 2.50 -32.30 -4.30
N ASP A 70 2.22 -31.77 -3.11
CA ASP A 70 0.89 -31.58 -2.54
C ASP A 70 0.41 -30.12 -2.61
N ALA A 71 1.10 -29.28 -3.38
CA ALA A 71 0.74 -27.88 -3.56
C ALA A 71 -0.13 -27.69 -4.81
N ALA A 72 -1.27 -27.00 -4.66
CA ALA A 72 -2.12 -26.62 -5.78
C ALA A 72 -1.51 -25.47 -6.59
N THR A 73 -0.77 -24.58 -5.92
CA THR A 73 0.01 -23.50 -6.54
C THR A 73 1.48 -23.69 -6.21
N LEU A 74 2.34 -23.72 -7.23
CA LEU A 74 3.80 -23.79 -7.09
C LEU A 74 4.41 -22.55 -7.74
N VAL A 75 4.97 -21.69 -6.89
CA VAL A 75 5.59 -20.42 -7.26
C VAL A 75 7.09 -20.60 -7.30
N GLU A 76 7.68 -20.40 -8.47
CA GLU A 76 9.13 -20.34 -8.66
C GLU A 76 9.58 -18.88 -8.69
N LEU A 77 10.64 -18.57 -7.93
CA LEU A 77 11.28 -17.27 -7.88
C LEU A 77 12.76 -17.40 -7.48
N THR A 78 13.54 -16.34 -7.70
CA THR A 78 14.93 -16.31 -7.22
C THR A 78 14.98 -16.13 -5.70
N GLY A 79 16.04 -16.58 -5.02
CA GLY A 79 16.22 -16.30 -3.59
C GLY A 79 16.22 -14.81 -3.26
N ALA A 80 16.74 -13.97 -4.16
CA ALA A 80 16.69 -12.52 -4.00
C ALA A 80 15.26 -11.96 -4.03
N ASP A 81 14.42 -12.45 -4.95
CA ASP A 81 13.01 -12.03 -5.04
C ASP A 81 12.18 -12.59 -3.87
N PHE A 82 12.52 -13.79 -3.37
CA PHE A 82 11.91 -14.33 -2.15
C PHE A 82 12.29 -13.50 -0.92
N SER A 83 13.56 -13.13 -0.79
CA SER A 83 14.01 -12.23 0.28
C SER A 83 13.32 -10.87 0.19
N ASP A 84 13.20 -10.28 -1.01
CA ASP A 84 12.45 -9.04 -1.23
C ASP A 84 10.97 -9.18 -0.84
N PHE A 85 10.35 -10.33 -1.14
CA PHE A 85 8.99 -10.63 -0.72
C PHE A 85 8.88 -10.70 0.80
N VAL A 86 9.70 -11.49 1.48
CA VAL A 86 9.68 -11.63 2.95
C VAL A 86 9.82 -10.26 3.62
N ASN A 87 10.70 -9.40 3.10
CA ASN A 87 10.95 -8.05 3.63
C ASN A 87 9.96 -6.96 3.16
N GLU A 88 8.95 -7.29 2.36
CA GLU A 88 7.97 -6.32 1.80
C GLU A 88 8.58 -5.24 0.91
N ILE A 89 9.73 -5.54 0.33
CA ILE A 89 10.26 -4.72 -0.76
C ILE A 89 9.36 -4.86 -2.00
N HIS A 90 8.79 -6.05 -2.22
CA HIS A 90 7.75 -6.27 -3.22
C HIS A 90 6.54 -6.99 -2.62
N THR A 91 5.35 -6.51 -2.97
CA THR A 91 4.10 -7.28 -2.84
C THR A 91 4.02 -8.34 -3.93
N VAL A 92 3.11 -9.31 -3.81
CA VAL A 92 2.84 -10.30 -4.87
C VAL A 92 2.51 -9.62 -6.19
N SER A 93 1.66 -8.59 -6.16
CA SER A 93 1.34 -7.81 -7.37
C SER A 93 2.56 -7.07 -7.92
N GLY A 94 3.44 -6.56 -7.06
CA GLY A 94 4.70 -5.94 -7.47
C GLY A 94 5.63 -6.91 -8.20
N LEU A 95 5.81 -8.12 -7.65
CA LEU A 95 6.60 -9.18 -8.30
C LEU A 95 5.99 -9.62 -9.64
N ALA A 96 4.66 -9.77 -9.69
CA ALA A 96 3.95 -10.13 -10.91
C ALA A 96 4.12 -9.07 -12.02
N MET A 97 3.92 -7.78 -11.70
CA MET A 97 4.09 -6.69 -12.64
C MET A 97 5.53 -6.55 -13.14
N ALA A 98 6.51 -6.88 -12.29
CA ALA A 98 7.92 -6.90 -12.66
C ALA A 98 8.35 -8.15 -13.45
N GLY A 99 7.44 -9.11 -13.69
CA GLY A 99 7.76 -10.36 -14.39
C GLY A 99 8.68 -11.29 -13.60
N LYS A 100 8.65 -11.21 -12.26
CA LYS A 100 9.55 -11.95 -11.35
C LYS A 100 8.96 -13.25 -10.79
N LEU A 101 7.73 -13.58 -11.17
CA LEU A 101 7.05 -14.80 -10.73
C LEU A 101 6.92 -15.76 -11.89
N HIS A 102 7.31 -17.01 -11.67
CA HIS A 102 6.97 -18.13 -12.55
C HIS A 102 6.07 -19.11 -11.80
N PHE A 103 5.10 -19.70 -12.51
CA PHE A 103 4.17 -20.65 -11.91
C PHE A 103 4.28 -21.99 -12.66
N GLU A 104 4.84 -22.99 -12.00
CA GLU A 104 4.84 -24.37 -12.53
C GLU A 104 3.45 -25.01 -12.39
N ARG A 105 2.69 -24.59 -11.38
CA ARG A 105 1.33 -25.03 -11.11
C ARG A 105 0.50 -23.89 -10.51
N GLY A 106 -0.80 -23.86 -10.79
CA GLY A 106 -1.70 -22.82 -10.31
C GLY A 106 -1.44 -21.48 -10.99
N GLY A 107 -1.61 -20.38 -10.25
CA GLY A 107 -1.41 -19.03 -10.79
C GLY A 107 -1.47 -17.95 -9.73
N LEU A 108 -1.41 -16.69 -10.20
CA LEU A 108 -1.31 -15.49 -9.35
C LEU A 108 -2.40 -15.42 -8.26
N GLU A 109 -3.62 -15.81 -8.59
CA GLU A 109 -4.75 -15.81 -7.64
C GLU A 109 -4.46 -16.67 -6.40
N GLY A 110 -3.80 -17.83 -6.58
CA GLY A 110 -3.42 -18.70 -5.47
C GLY A 110 -2.40 -18.06 -4.55
N LEU A 111 -1.39 -17.38 -5.11
CA LEU A 111 -0.40 -16.66 -4.32
C LEU A 111 -1.00 -15.41 -3.64
N GLN A 112 -1.84 -14.64 -4.35
CA GLN A 112 -2.55 -13.51 -3.76
C GLN A 112 -3.47 -13.93 -2.61
N ARG A 113 -4.09 -15.11 -2.72
CA ARG A 113 -4.91 -15.66 -1.64
C ARG A 113 -4.10 -15.94 -0.38
N TRP A 114 -2.86 -16.38 -0.53
CA TRP A 114 -1.96 -16.67 0.58
C TRP A 114 -1.24 -15.45 1.15
N GLU A 115 -1.11 -14.36 0.38
CA GLU A 115 -0.33 -13.18 0.79
C GLU A 115 -0.73 -12.61 2.17
N PRO A 116 -2.01 -12.40 2.53
CA PRO A 116 -2.37 -11.89 3.86
C PRO A 116 -1.90 -12.79 5.01
N ALA A 117 -2.05 -14.10 4.86
CA ALA A 117 -1.61 -15.10 5.83
C ALA A 117 -0.08 -15.16 5.95
N LEU A 118 0.63 -15.03 4.84
CA LEU A 118 2.09 -14.98 4.83
C LEU A 118 2.59 -13.69 5.51
N ARG A 119 1.97 -12.54 5.25
CA ARG A 119 2.27 -11.29 5.98
C ARG A 119 2.10 -11.50 7.48
N ALA A 120 0.92 -11.94 7.90
CA ALA A 120 0.61 -12.20 9.30
C ALA A 120 1.63 -13.14 9.97
N CYS A 121 2.03 -14.20 9.29
CA CYS A 121 3.08 -15.10 9.78
C CYS A 121 4.46 -14.43 9.87
N PHE A 122 4.89 -13.69 8.84
CA PHE A 122 6.24 -13.14 8.75
C PHE A 122 6.46 -11.92 9.65
N ASP A 123 5.46 -11.07 9.80
CA ASP A 123 5.60 -9.76 10.45
C ASP A 123 4.72 -9.59 11.70
N GLY A 124 3.78 -10.51 11.97
CA GLY A 124 2.90 -10.47 13.13
C GLY A 124 1.72 -9.49 13.00
N ARG A 125 1.43 -8.96 11.80
CA ARG A 125 0.26 -8.10 11.55
C ARG A 125 -1.00 -8.94 11.40
N PRO A 126 -2.07 -8.66 12.17
CA PRO A 126 -3.31 -9.41 12.05
C PRO A 126 -3.97 -9.16 10.69
N ILE A 127 -4.67 -10.19 10.20
CA ILE A 127 -5.57 -10.06 9.06
C ILE A 127 -6.87 -9.42 9.56
N TRP A 128 -7.22 -8.27 9.01
CA TRP A 128 -8.46 -7.56 9.38
C TRP A 128 -9.65 -8.15 8.62
N PRO A 129 -10.60 -8.82 9.29
CA PRO A 129 -11.76 -9.35 8.59
C PRO A 129 -12.68 -8.19 8.21
N LYS A 130 -13.38 -8.35 7.08
CA LYS A 130 -14.25 -7.33 6.49
C LYS A 130 -15.28 -6.75 7.46
N ASP A 131 -15.75 -7.57 8.41
CA ASP A 131 -16.81 -7.22 9.34
C ASP A 131 -16.29 -6.77 10.72
N ALA A 132 -14.97 -6.78 10.96
CA ALA A 132 -14.40 -6.20 12.18
C ALA A 132 -13.93 -4.77 11.91
N LEU A 133 -14.68 -3.81 12.44
CA LEU A 133 -14.11 -2.50 12.72
C LEU A 133 -13.47 -2.59 14.11
N PRO A 134 -12.13 -2.58 14.23
CA PRO A 134 -11.51 -2.52 15.54
C PRO A 134 -12.01 -1.30 16.31
N GLU A 135 -12.15 -1.46 17.63
CA GLU A 135 -12.29 -0.30 18.49
C GLU A 135 -10.94 0.43 18.53
N PHE A 136 -10.89 1.60 17.92
CA PHE A 136 -9.69 2.44 17.96
C PHE A 136 -9.63 3.12 19.32
N THR A 137 -8.58 2.82 20.08
CA THR A 137 -8.31 3.46 21.36
C THR A 137 -7.00 4.23 21.31
N ASP A 138 -6.92 5.31 22.08
CA ASP A 138 -5.67 6.05 22.25
C ASP A 138 -4.71 5.37 23.24
N ASP A 139 -3.60 6.06 23.54
CA ASP A 139 -2.58 5.61 24.48
C ASP A 139 -3.05 5.51 25.94
N ARG A 140 -4.26 6.01 26.25
CA ARG A 140 -4.92 5.91 27.55
C ARG A 140 -5.99 4.82 27.59
N GLY A 141 -6.22 4.14 26.47
CA GLY A 141 -7.30 3.16 26.32
C GLY A 141 -8.68 3.82 26.13
N GLU A 142 -8.72 5.13 25.86
CA GLU A 142 -9.99 5.82 25.59
C GLU A 142 -10.37 5.64 24.12
N ARG A 143 -11.65 5.39 23.87
CA ARG A 143 -12.17 5.24 22.50
C ARG A 143 -11.99 6.54 21.70
N VAL A 144 -11.47 6.40 20.49
CA VAL A 144 -11.31 7.50 19.54
C VAL A 144 -12.58 7.71 18.74
N ASP A 145 -13.08 8.96 18.74
CA ASP A 145 -14.16 9.39 17.85
C ASP A 145 -13.61 9.69 16.44
N LEU A 146 -13.72 8.72 15.53
CA LEU A 146 -13.28 8.83 14.14
C LEU A 146 -14.03 9.92 13.34
N THR A 147 -15.12 10.49 13.88
CA THR A 147 -15.86 11.58 13.23
C THR A 147 -15.37 12.97 13.68
N ARG A 148 -14.44 13.02 14.64
CA ARG A 148 -13.89 14.27 15.17
C ARG A 148 -13.25 15.10 14.06
N ALA A 149 -13.61 16.37 14.02
CA ALA A 149 -13.05 17.35 13.10
C ALA A 149 -12.38 18.49 13.88
N PHE A 150 -11.10 18.70 13.61
CA PHE A 150 -10.29 19.74 14.23
C PHE A 150 -10.34 21.05 13.44
N GLY A 151 -10.08 22.16 14.12
CA GLY A 151 -9.73 23.45 13.50
C GLY A 151 -8.20 23.64 13.46
N PRO A 152 -7.70 24.60 12.67
CA PRO A 152 -6.26 24.84 12.54
C PRO A 152 -5.61 25.31 13.86
N GLU A 153 -6.38 25.96 14.73
CA GLU A 153 -5.92 26.50 16.01
C GLU A 153 -6.04 25.49 17.17
N ASP A 154 -6.55 24.29 16.91
CA ASP A 154 -6.59 23.23 17.93
C ASP A 154 -5.16 22.82 18.35
N SER A 155 -5.07 22.22 19.53
CA SER A 155 -3.79 21.79 20.12
C SER A 155 -3.08 20.75 19.24
N ASP A 156 -1.82 21.01 18.93
CA ASP A 156 -0.94 20.07 18.22
C ASP A 156 -0.81 18.73 18.96
N ASP A 157 -0.83 18.74 20.29
CA ASP A 157 -0.72 17.52 21.09
C ASP A 157 -2.01 16.69 21.02
N GLU A 158 -3.18 17.33 20.99
CA GLU A 158 -4.46 16.64 20.79
C GLU A 158 -4.58 16.07 19.38
N MET A 159 -4.24 16.85 18.36
CA MET A 159 -4.22 16.40 16.97
C MET A 159 -3.23 15.25 16.79
N ARG A 160 -2.02 15.33 17.37
CA ARG A 160 -1.04 14.23 17.31
C ARG A 160 -1.57 12.96 17.95
N ARG A 161 -2.13 13.04 19.17
CA ARG A 161 -2.70 11.87 19.86
C ARG A 161 -3.80 11.21 19.03
N HIS A 162 -4.71 12.03 18.49
CA HIS A 162 -5.76 11.52 17.61
C HIS A 162 -5.19 10.88 16.34
N PHE A 163 -4.22 11.52 15.68
CA PHE A 163 -3.59 10.99 14.47
C PHE A 163 -2.93 9.63 14.69
N VAL A 164 -2.16 9.49 15.77
CA VAL A 164 -1.46 8.23 16.11
C VAL A 164 -2.46 7.10 16.34
N ALA A 165 -3.60 7.39 16.96
CA ALA A 165 -4.61 6.38 17.28
C ALA A 165 -5.57 6.08 16.10
N ALA A 166 -6.00 7.09 15.35
CA ALA A 166 -6.95 6.96 14.25
C ALA A 166 -6.29 6.63 12.90
N GLY A 167 -5.01 6.95 12.74
CA GLY A 167 -4.28 6.87 11.46
C GLY A 167 -4.60 8.01 10.48
N PHE A 168 -5.47 8.96 10.84
CA PHE A 168 -5.79 10.13 10.04
C PHE A 168 -6.20 11.34 10.90
N LEU A 169 -6.24 12.53 10.28
CA LEU A 169 -6.75 13.76 10.87
C LEU A 169 -7.69 14.45 9.90
N HIS A 170 -8.86 14.86 10.39
CA HIS A 170 -9.75 15.77 9.67
C HIS A 170 -9.58 17.18 10.23
N VAL A 171 -8.94 18.07 9.47
CA VAL A 171 -8.77 19.49 9.83
C VAL A 171 -9.60 20.35 8.88
N ARG A 172 -10.59 21.07 9.42
CA ARG A 172 -11.47 21.96 8.67
C ARG A 172 -10.90 23.37 8.62
N GLY A 173 -11.25 24.11 7.56
CA GLY A 173 -10.94 25.53 7.47
C GLY A 173 -9.44 25.86 7.41
N VAL A 174 -8.60 24.92 6.92
CA VAL A 174 -7.17 25.15 6.69
C VAL A 174 -6.97 26.26 5.66
N PHE A 175 -7.74 26.21 4.57
CA PHE A 175 -7.80 27.22 3.52
C PHE A 175 -9.19 27.84 3.51
N ASP A 176 -9.24 29.14 3.22
CA ASP A 176 -10.49 29.84 2.99
C ASP A 176 -11.10 29.45 1.61
N PRO A 177 -12.39 29.74 1.39
CA PRO A 177 -13.06 29.38 0.13
C PRO A 177 -12.46 30.00 -1.12
N GLU A 178 -11.88 31.20 -1.03
CA GLU A 178 -11.25 31.89 -2.17
C GLU A 178 -9.99 31.14 -2.59
N THR A 179 -9.11 30.83 -1.64
CA THR A 179 -7.91 30.02 -1.88
C THR A 179 -8.27 28.67 -2.53
N ILE A 180 -9.29 27.98 -2.03
CA ILE A 180 -9.76 26.71 -2.61
C ILE A 180 -10.28 26.89 -4.04
N SER A 181 -11.06 27.95 -4.29
CA SER A 181 -11.56 28.26 -5.63
C SER A 181 -10.43 28.53 -6.61
N GLU A 182 -9.40 29.26 -6.20
CA GLU A 182 -8.24 29.56 -7.04
C GLU A 182 -7.41 28.31 -7.35
N LEU A 183 -7.19 27.43 -6.36
CA LEU A 183 -6.53 26.14 -6.60
C LEU A 183 -7.35 25.27 -7.56
N GLY A 184 -8.66 25.21 -7.38
CA GLY A 184 -9.57 24.48 -8.29
C GLY A 184 -9.55 25.02 -9.72
N ALA A 185 -9.55 26.34 -9.88
CA ALA A 185 -9.45 26.98 -11.19
C ALA A 185 -8.11 26.67 -11.87
N GLU A 186 -7.02 26.63 -11.11
CA GLU A 186 -5.70 26.29 -11.63
C GLU A 186 -5.62 24.81 -12.06
N VAL A 187 -6.22 23.89 -11.30
CA VAL A 187 -6.38 22.49 -11.72
C VAL A 187 -7.17 22.40 -13.03
N ALA A 188 -8.30 23.12 -13.13
CA ALA A 188 -9.13 23.10 -14.32
C ALA A 188 -8.39 23.67 -15.55
N ARG A 189 -7.61 24.74 -15.36
CA ARG A 189 -6.75 25.33 -16.41
C ARG A 189 -5.74 24.30 -16.91
N VAL A 190 -4.97 23.69 -16.01
CA VAL A 190 -3.98 22.66 -16.40
C VAL A 190 -4.68 21.49 -17.08
N ALA A 191 -5.78 20.98 -16.53
CA ALA A 191 -6.51 19.86 -17.11
C ALA A 191 -7.00 20.14 -18.55
N GLY A 192 -7.39 21.38 -18.86
CA GLY A 192 -7.83 21.80 -20.19
C GLY A 192 -6.70 22.02 -21.20
N GLU A 193 -5.45 22.14 -20.76
CA GLU A 193 -4.26 22.29 -21.62
C GLU A 193 -3.58 20.95 -21.94
N LEU A 194 -3.96 19.88 -21.24
CA LEU A 194 -3.37 18.55 -21.42
C LEU A 194 -3.98 17.83 -22.61
N GLU A 195 -3.13 17.15 -23.37
CA GLU A 195 -3.54 16.31 -24.51
C GLU A 195 -3.48 14.82 -24.16
N PRO A 196 -4.39 13.99 -24.67
CA PRO A 196 -4.33 12.54 -24.50
C PRO A 196 -2.94 11.96 -24.81
N GLY A 197 -2.46 11.11 -23.90
CA GLY A 197 -1.12 10.53 -23.99
C GLY A 197 -0.01 11.40 -23.38
N THR A 198 -0.33 12.57 -22.82
CA THR A 198 0.63 13.30 -21.98
C THR A 198 1.13 12.40 -20.85
N GLY A 199 2.45 12.26 -20.73
CA GLY A 199 3.09 11.44 -19.70
C GLY A 199 2.74 11.92 -18.30
N ASN A 200 2.68 10.98 -17.33
CA ASN A 200 2.26 11.23 -15.95
C ASN A 200 0.79 11.66 -15.76
N VAL A 201 -0.04 11.54 -16.80
CA VAL A 201 -1.48 11.81 -16.75
C VAL A 201 -2.23 10.52 -17.03
N TRP A 202 -3.25 10.23 -16.22
CA TRP A 202 -4.12 9.08 -16.41
C TRP A 202 -5.44 9.56 -17.00
N TRP A 203 -5.88 8.89 -18.06
CA TRP A 203 -7.02 9.29 -18.86
C TRP A 203 -8.18 8.32 -18.65
N SER A 204 -9.40 8.84 -18.72
CA SER A 204 -10.60 8.02 -18.83
C SER A 204 -11.46 8.49 -20.00
N THR A 205 -12.18 7.55 -20.59
CA THR A 205 -13.06 7.78 -21.73
C THR A 205 -14.50 7.87 -21.26
N ARG A 206 -15.15 8.99 -21.57
CA ARG A 206 -16.56 9.24 -21.32
C ARG A 206 -17.43 8.43 -22.30
N GLU A 207 -18.71 8.25 -22.00
CA GLU A 207 -19.67 7.52 -22.84
C GLU A 207 -19.76 8.03 -24.29
N ASP A 208 -19.49 9.31 -24.54
CA ASP A 208 -19.46 9.92 -25.87
C ASP A 208 -18.11 9.80 -26.59
N GLY A 209 -17.15 9.10 -25.99
CA GLY A 209 -15.82 8.86 -26.55
C GLY A 209 -14.77 9.93 -26.22
N GLU A 210 -15.15 11.02 -25.53
CA GLU A 210 -14.18 12.04 -25.12
C GLU A 210 -13.20 11.50 -24.07
N GLN A 211 -11.91 11.78 -24.24
CA GLN A 211 -10.90 11.44 -23.24
C GLN A 211 -10.64 12.62 -22.31
N LEU A 212 -10.72 12.36 -21.00
CA LEU A 212 -10.54 13.34 -19.95
C LEU A 212 -9.44 12.93 -18.97
N PRO A 213 -8.63 13.87 -18.46
CA PRO A 213 -7.67 13.58 -17.42
C PRO A 213 -8.41 13.25 -16.11
N THR A 214 -7.99 12.17 -15.45
CA THR A 214 -8.57 11.67 -14.19
C THR A 214 -7.56 11.59 -13.05
N ARG A 215 -6.28 11.61 -13.38
CA ARG A 215 -5.19 11.79 -12.44
C ARG A 215 -4.09 12.58 -13.14
N ILE A 216 -3.54 13.59 -12.49
CA ILE A 216 -2.36 14.32 -12.96
C ILE A 216 -1.31 14.19 -11.86
N ASN A 217 -0.23 13.48 -12.16
CA ASN A 217 0.94 13.39 -11.29
C ASN A 217 1.91 14.54 -11.61
N TYR A 218 2.72 14.94 -10.63
CA TYR A 218 3.66 16.06 -10.74
C TYR A 218 3.00 17.34 -11.26
N LEU A 219 1.83 17.68 -10.72
CA LEU A 219 1.03 18.83 -11.13
C LEU A 219 1.79 20.16 -10.95
N ASP A 220 2.71 20.21 -9.99
CA ASP A 220 3.62 21.33 -9.74
C ASP A 220 4.48 21.70 -10.97
N ARG A 221 4.73 20.76 -11.88
CA ARG A 221 5.48 21.01 -13.12
C ARG A 221 4.67 21.81 -14.14
N PHE A 222 3.35 21.80 -14.02
CA PHE A 222 2.42 22.51 -14.89
C PHE A 222 1.89 23.81 -14.26
N SER A 223 2.13 24.00 -12.96
CA SER A 223 1.62 25.15 -12.20
C SER A 223 2.58 25.60 -11.10
N PRO A 224 3.19 26.80 -11.25
CA PRO A 224 3.94 27.44 -10.17
C PRO A 224 3.10 27.67 -8.90
N ARG A 225 1.80 27.87 -9.07
CA ARG A 225 0.87 28.07 -7.94
C ARG A 225 0.68 26.79 -7.14
N ILE A 226 0.44 25.66 -7.81
CA ILE A 226 0.38 24.35 -7.14
C ILE A 226 1.72 24.04 -6.48
N LYS A 227 2.84 24.33 -7.17
CA LYS A 227 4.18 24.17 -6.59
C LYS A 227 4.33 24.95 -5.28
N GLN A 228 3.91 26.21 -5.25
CA GLN A 228 3.96 27.03 -4.03
C GLN A 228 3.08 26.45 -2.92
N ALA A 229 1.87 25.97 -3.25
CA ALA A 229 0.95 25.38 -2.28
C ALA A 229 1.53 24.13 -1.58
N CYS A 230 2.39 23.37 -2.25
CA CYS A 230 3.08 22.23 -1.64
C CYS A 230 3.96 22.62 -0.44
N PHE A 231 4.45 23.86 -0.42
CA PHE A 231 5.30 24.39 0.65
C PHE A 231 4.54 25.28 1.64
N ASP A 232 3.20 25.24 1.66
CA ASP A 232 2.41 25.99 2.63
C ASP A 232 2.76 25.61 4.07
N ASP A 233 3.07 26.61 4.90
CA ASP A 233 3.52 26.39 6.28
C ASP A 233 2.48 25.66 7.14
N ARG A 234 1.18 25.83 6.86
CA ARG A 234 0.11 25.14 7.59
C ARG A 234 0.15 23.64 7.29
N LEU A 235 0.28 23.26 6.02
CA LEU A 235 0.38 21.85 5.62
C LEU A 235 1.66 21.22 6.18
N GLN A 236 2.77 21.94 6.14
CA GLN A 236 4.03 21.47 6.73
C GLN A 236 3.94 21.29 8.25
N ARG A 237 3.23 22.18 8.97
CA ARG A 237 2.96 22.01 10.40
C ARG A 237 2.21 20.70 10.66
N PHE A 238 1.13 20.43 9.92
CA PHE A 238 0.36 19.19 10.10
C PHE A 238 1.18 17.94 9.77
N GLY A 239 2.00 17.95 8.72
CA GLY A 239 2.92 16.85 8.43
C GLY A 239 3.88 16.58 9.60
N ARG A 240 4.41 17.64 10.23
CA ARG A 240 5.32 17.53 11.38
C ARG A 240 4.66 17.06 12.68
N LEU A 241 3.32 16.96 12.73
CA LEU A 241 2.64 16.33 13.87
C LEU A 241 3.00 14.85 13.99
N PHE A 242 3.16 14.16 12.85
CA PHE A 242 3.59 12.76 12.81
C PHE A 242 5.07 12.61 13.14
N ASP A 243 5.93 13.30 12.38
CA ASP A 243 7.37 13.26 12.57
C ASP A 243 7.97 14.64 12.25
N PRO A 244 8.65 15.30 13.22
CA PRO A 244 9.29 16.60 13.02
C PRO A 244 10.33 16.65 11.90
N SER A 245 10.85 15.50 11.48
CA SER A 245 11.82 15.35 10.40
C SER A 245 11.18 15.34 9.00
N LEU A 246 9.86 15.21 8.89
CA LEU A 246 9.18 15.22 7.59
C LEU A 246 9.43 16.53 6.83
N ARG A 247 9.70 16.38 5.54
CA ARG A 247 9.92 17.47 4.59
C ARG A 247 9.06 17.23 3.36
N VAL A 248 8.65 18.31 2.72
CA VAL A 248 8.03 18.26 1.41
C VAL A 248 9.04 17.68 0.41
N CYS A 249 8.59 16.70 -0.37
CA CYS A 249 9.34 16.15 -1.50
C CYS A 249 8.39 16.18 -2.70
N ASP A 250 8.47 17.25 -3.49
CA ASP A 250 7.62 17.47 -4.68
C ASP A 250 8.14 16.72 -5.92
N ASP A 251 9.32 16.11 -5.85
CA ASP A 251 10.01 15.46 -6.97
C ASP A 251 10.11 13.92 -6.87
N ARG A 252 9.52 13.31 -5.84
CA ARG A 252 9.55 11.84 -5.61
C ARG A 252 8.16 11.21 -5.73
N LEU A 253 8.15 9.89 -5.91
CA LEU A 253 6.94 9.06 -6.07
C LEU A 253 6.10 9.53 -7.27
N ASP A 254 4.98 10.21 -6.99
CA ASP A 254 4.08 10.77 -7.99
C ASP A 254 3.99 12.31 -7.90
N GLY A 255 4.82 12.93 -7.05
CA GLY A 255 4.76 14.36 -6.75
C GLY A 255 3.40 14.82 -6.22
N PRO A 256 3.16 16.14 -6.20
CA PRO A 256 1.84 16.72 -5.97
C PRO A 256 0.86 16.23 -7.04
N MET A 257 -0.19 15.54 -6.62
CA MET A 257 -1.15 14.92 -7.53
C MET A 257 -2.56 15.43 -7.30
N VAL A 258 -3.36 15.40 -8.37
CA VAL A 258 -4.80 15.62 -8.29
C VAL A 258 -5.55 14.45 -8.88
N PHE A 259 -6.65 14.07 -8.24
CA PHE A 259 -7.64 13.13 -8.76
C PHE A 259 -8.87 13.90 -9.20
N ILE A 260 -9.28 13.71 -10.46
CA ILE A 260 -10.46 14.35 -11.03
C ILE A 260 -11.52 13.27 -11.25
N LYS A 261 -12.67 13.44 -10.60
CA LYS A 261 -13.80 12.52 -10.70
C LYS A 261 -14.82 13.09 -11.68
N HIS A 262 -14.86 12.52 -12.88
CA HIS A 262 -15.85 12.84 -13.91
C HIS A 262 -17.08 11.94 -13.77
N SER A 263 -18.23 12.46 -14.19
CA SER A 263 -19.45 11.65 -14.38
C SER A 263 -19.42 10.95 -15.74
N ASN A 264 -20.20 9.87 -15.88
CA ASN A 264 -20.44 9.16 -17.15
C ASN A 264 -19.16 8.60 -17.83
N ILE A 265 -18.22 8.07 -17.03
CA ILE A 265 -17.03 7.38 -17.55
C ILE A 265 -17.39 5.96 -17.97
N ALA A 266 -17.14 5.62 -19.24
CA ALA A 266 -17.36 4.29 -19.79
C ALA A 266 -16.16 3.36 -19.55
N HIS A 267 -14.93 3.87 -19.71
CA HIS A 267 -13.69 3.10 -19.58
C HIS A 267 -12.56 3.96 -18.98
N GLY A 268 -11.61 3.34 -18.27
CA GLY A 268 -10.44 4.01 -17.72
C GLY A 268 -10.29 3.85 -16.21
N GLN A 269 -9.20 4.38 -15.65
CA GLN A 269 -8.83 4.13 -14.25
C GLN A 269 -9.68 4.89 -13.23
N ALA A 270 -10.51 5.86 -13.64
CA ALA A 270 -11.55 6.39 -12.76
C ALA A 270 -12.71 5.41 -12.51
N ALA A 271 -12.87 4.38 -13.35
CA ALA A 271 -13.93 3.37 -13.23
C ALA A 271 -13.63 2.28 -12.18
N ARG A 272 -12.41 2.28 -11.58
CA ARG A 272 -12.07 1.42 -10.46
C ARG A 272 -11.72 2.30 -9.26
N PRO A 273 -12.48 2.24 -8.16
CA PRO A 273 -12.00 2.82 -6.92
C PRO A 273 -10.66 2.13 -6.56
N PRO A 274 -9.71 2.83 -5.93
CA PRO A 274 -8.43 2.24 -5.51
C PRO A 274 -8.56 1.12 -4.45
N TRP A 275 -9.79 0.74 -4.08
CA TRP A 275 -10.11 -0.16 -2.98
C TRP A 275 -11.23 -1.16 -3.33
N VAL A 276 -11.31 -1.63 -4.58
CA VAL A 276 -12.21 -2.74 -4.99
C VAL A 276 -11.44 -3.81 -5.73
#